data_AF-A0AAQ2S511-F1
#
_entry.id   AF-A0AAQ2S511-F1
#
_cell.length_a   1.000
_cell.length_b   1.000
_cell.length_c   1.000
_cell.angle_alpha   90.00
_cell.angle_beta   90.00
_cell.angle_gamma   90.00
#
_symmetry.space_group_name_H-M   'P 1'
#
loop_
_entity.id
_entity.type
_entity.pdbx_description
1 polymer ?
#
loop_
_entity_poly.entity_id
_entity_poly.type
_entity_poly.pdbx_seq_one_letter_code
_entity_poly.pdbx_strand_id
1 'polypeptide(L)'
;MKYCLTFLFLLVIFTGCTSDLPKDRMLYASFPKEETLHSKVIQLDSVYMRYPFRVHVSGDQAVVLDLHGTDVYCHLFHYPDFHYLSSFGRRGDSPEEMLSVETVKCIDGSFWTLDANKGELTRFEFVSDRDSLLRAEAISFDKDSILRALDFVAFNDTTFLIPDYSGDSRFCWVNRQGKFLKKSGVIPSLNEEALKEARPALAQAWRSFIDYNPHNGVLVAATQLGEVLEIYNLQNDFHRVCLGPKGEPEFKLAGGYAIPDGIMGFSDVQVTDEAIYAVFHGHTFKEIMAQHQKEGRATDGGQYIYVFNLQGEPLCKYTLDRYITGFHVDERNKTITATDVNNDQPIVEFRFG
;
A
#
# COMPACT_ATOMS: atom_id res chain seq x y z
N MET A 1 51.71 48.99 -20.70
CA MET A 1 51.10 49.36 -19.41
C MET A 1 49.95 48.40 -19.15
N LYS A 2 49.98 47.78 -17.97
CA LYS A 2 49.16 46.65 -17.53
C LYS A 2 47.71 47.09 -17.26
N TYR A 3 46.74 46.34 -17.77
CA TYR A 3 45.41 46.25 -17.16
C TYR A 3 45.17 44.79 -16.81
N CYS A 4 45.37 44.48 -15.53
CA CYS A 4 45.12 43.18 -14.93
C CYS A 4 43.64 43.18 -14.54
N LEU A 5 42.79 42.47 -15.28
CA LEU A 5 41.36 42.35 -14.98
C LEU A 5 41.20 41.28 -13.90
N THR A 6 41.04 41.70 -12.65
CA THR A 6 40.84 40.83 -11.49
C THR A 6 39.39 40.34 -11.50
N PHE A 7 39.17 39.06 -11.83
CA PHE A 7 37.86 38.43 -11.75
C PHE A 7 37.61 38.03 -10.28
N LEU A 8 36.75 38.77 -9.59
CA LEU A 8 36.33 38.47 -8.21
C LEU A 8 35.21 37.42 -8.28
N PHE A 9 35.51 36.17 -7.93
CA PHE A 9 34.49 35.13 -7.77
C PHE A 9 33.68 35.44 -6.51
N LEU A 10 32.43 35.89 -6.69
CA LEU A 10 31.45 36.04 -5.62
C LEU A 10 30.92 34.64 -5.27
N LEU A 11 31.38 34.07 -4.16
CA LEU A 11 30.88 32.83 -3.61
C LEU A 11 29.54 33.13 -2.92
N VAL A 12 28.43 32.96 -3.64
CA VAL A 12 27.09 33.07 -3.07
C VAL A 12 26.82 31.82 -2.25
N ILE A 13 26.95 31.93 -0.92
CA ILE A 13 26.48 30.91 0.02
C ILE A 13 24.96 31.03 0.05
N PHE A 14 24.26 30.12 -0.64
CA PHE A 14 22.82 29.94 -0.47
C PHE A 14 22.57 29.33 0.91
N THR A 15 22.29 30.17 1.90
CA THR A 15 21.58 29.75 3.11
C THR A 15 20.15 29.39 2.70
N GLY A 16 19.87 28.10 2.57
CA GLY A 16 18.52 27.61 2.30
C GLY A 16 17.55 28.12 3.37
N CYS A 17 16.46 28.74 2.94
CA CYS A 17 15.32 29.02 3.82
C CYS A 17 14.73 27.67 4.23
N THR A 18 15.04 27.19 5.43
CA THR A 18 14.20 26.19 6.08
C THR A 18 12.92 26.89 6.49
N SER A 19 11.87 26.76 5.69
CA SER A 19 10.52 26.91 6.22
C SER A 19 10.38 25.94 7.39
N ASP A 20 9.94 26.42 8.55
CA ASP A 20 9.74 25.59 9.74
C ASP A 20 8.64 24.57 9.44
N LEU A 21 9.05 23.38 9.01
CA LEU A 21 8.16 22.25 8.78
C LEU A 21 7.54 21.86 10.13
N PRO A 22 6.25 21.49 10.18
CA PRO A 22 5.64 20.88 11.37
C PRO A 22 6.54 19.79 11.98
N LYS A 23 6.62 19.75 13.32
CA LYS A 23 7.58 18.87 14.04
C LYS A 23 7.36 17.38 13.79
N ASP A 24 6.16 17.00 13.39
CA ASP A 24 5.77 15.63 13.02
C ASP A 24 6.16 15.28 11.59
N ARG A 25 6.65 16.23 10.79
CA ARG A 25 7.08 15.98 9.41
C ARG A 25 8.57 15.81 9.30
N MET A 26 8.97 14.85 8.47
CA MET A 26 10.36 14.60 8.12
C MET A 26 10.49 14.56 6.60
N LEU A 27 11.40 15.37 6.07
CA LEU A 27 11.77 15.32 4.65
C LEU A 27 12.91 14.31 4.48
N TYR A 28 12.78 13.42 3.51
CA TYR A 28 13.90 12.63 3.03
C TYR A 28 14.17 12.96 1.56
N ALA A 29 15.45 13.05 1.20
CA ALA A 29 15.87 13.36 -0.17
C ALA A 29 16.58 12.18 -0.85
N SER A 30 17.14 11.26 -0.06
CA SER A 30 17.88 10.10 -0.52
C SER A 30 17.89 9.00 0.55
N PHE A 31 18.32 7.81 0.15
CA PHE A 31 18.55 6.69 1.04
C PHE A 31 20.05 6.52 1.29
N PRO A 32 20.47 6.15 2.51
CA PRO A 32 21.90 5.96 2.80
C PRO A 32 22.49 4.74 2.10
N LYS A 33 21.64 3.78 1.69
CA LYS A 33 22.01 2.58 0.94
C LYS A 33 21.10 2.43 -0.28
N GLU A 34 21.68 2.18 -1.45
CA GLU A 34 20.92 1.83 -2.66
C GLU A 34 21.46 0.54 -3.26
N GLU A 35 20.58 -0.41 -3.57
CA GLU A 35 20.94 -1.72 -4.11
C GLU A 35 20.01 -2.11 -5.26
N THR A 36 20.53 -2.89 -6.21
CA THR A 36 19.71 -3.50 -7.26
C THR A 36 19.43 -4.94 -6.90
N LEU A 37 18.15 -5.34 -6.92
CA LEU A 37 17.75 -6.72 -6.70
C LEU A 37 17.31 -7.35 -8.01
N HIS A 38 17.73 -8.60 -8.21
CA HIS A 38 17.39 -9.38 -9.39
C HIS A 38 16.33 -10.41 -9.07
N SER A 39 15.31 -10.49 -9.92
CA SER A 39 14.20 -11.41 -9.75
C SER A 39 14.59 -12.83 -10.15
N LYS A 40 14.07 -13.80 -9.39
CA LYS A 40 13.94 -15.19 -9.79
C LYS A 40 12.46 -15.50 -9.97
N VAL A 41 12.06 -15.87 -11.18
CA VAL A 41 10.68 -16.24 -11.48
C VAL A 41 10.34 -17.59 -10.82
N ILE A 42 9.20 -17.65 -10.15
CA ILE A 42 8.59 -18.90 -9.66
C ILE A 42 7.55 -19.30 -10.71
N GLN A 43 7.79 -20.41 -11.39
CA GLN A 43 6.92 -20.85 -12.49
C GLN A 43 5.59 -21.38 -11.96
N LEU A 44 4.50 -20.90 -12.53
CA LEU A 44 3.13 -21.35 -12.29
C LEU A 44 2.56 -21.97 -13.56
N ASP A 45 2.15 -23.24 -13.46
CA ASP A 45 1.53 -24.00 -14.56
C ASP A 45 0.06 -24.36 -14.28
N SER A 46 -0.46 -23.96 -13.12
CA SER A 46 -1.72 -24.48 -12.56
C SER A 46 -2.90 -23.53 -12.67
N VAL A 47 -2.66 -22.22 -12.65
CA VAL A 47 -3.71 -21.20 -12.60
C VAL A 47 -3.34 -19.98 -13.43
N TYR A 48 -4.31 -19.47 -14.18
CA TYR A 48 -4.19 -18.22 -14.93
C TYR A 48 -4.79 -17.09 -14.10
N MET A 49 -4.01 -16.03 -13.88
CA MET A 49 -4.43 -14.83 -13.16
C MET A 49 -4.42 -13.64 -14.10
N ARG A 50 -5.47 -12.81 -14.06
CA ARG A 50 -5.61 -11.63 -14.94
C ARG A 50 -4.90 -10.42 -14.39
N TYR A 51 -4.94 -10.22 -13.08
CA TYR A 51 -4.33 -9.11 -12.38
C TYR A 51 -3.91 -9.55 -10.96
N PRO A 52 -2.81 -10.29 -10.81
CA PRO A 52 -2.28 -10.74 -9.52
C PRO A 52 -1.77 -9.53 -8.73
N PHE A 53 -2.65 -8.95 -7.92
CA PHE A 53 -2.48 -7.65 -7.30
C PHE A 53 -1.70 -7.69 -5.98
N ARG A 54 -1.98 -8.70 -5.15
CA ARG A 54 -1.38 -8.86 -3.82
C ARG A 54 -0.95 -10.29 -3.59
N VAL A 55 0.10 -10.45 -2.79
CA VAL A 55 0.49 -11.73 -2.20
C VAL A 55 0.58 -11.56 -0.69
N HIS A 56 -0.07 -12.46 0.05
CA HIS A 56 0.08 -12.55 1.50
C HIS A 56 0.51 -13.95 1.88
N VAL A 57 1.59 -14.04 2.66
CA VAL A 57 2.14 -15.30 3.14
C VAL A 57 1.84 -15.44 4.63
N SER A 58 1.49 -16.65 5.06
CA SER A 58 1.30 -17.03 6.45
C SER A 58 1.82 -18.44 6.67
N GLY A 59 3.00 -18.53 7.28
CA GLY A 59 3.69 -19.80 7.47
C GLY A 59 4.04 -20.47 6.13
N ASP A 60 3.48 -21.65 5.90
CA ASP A 60 3.66 -22.49 4.72
C ASP A 60 2.61 -22.24 3.62
N GLN A 61 1.84 -21.15 3.73
CA GLN A 61 0.72 -20.86 2.84
C GLN A 61 0.85 -19.45 2.26
N ALA A 62 0.47 -19.29 0.99
CA ALA A 62 0.40 -18.01 0.31
C ALA A 62 -0.95 -17.85 -0.38
N VAL A 63 -1.54 -16.66 -0.27
CA VAL A 63 -2.72 -16.27 -1.05
C VAL A 63 -2.32 -15.17 -2.02
N VAL A 64 -2.69 -15.36 -3.29
CA VAL A 64 -2.61 -14.31 -4.32
C VAL A 64 -4.02 -13.80 -4.61
N LEU A 65 -4.21 -12.49 -4.51
CA LEU A 65 -5.44 -11.80 -4.93
C LEU A 65 -5.33 -11.47 -6.41
N ASP A 66 -6.14 -12.11 -7.24
CA ASP A 66 -6.40 -11.71 -8.62
C ASP A 66 -7.55 -10.70 -8.66
N LEU A 67 -7.21 -9.41 -8.69
CA LEU A 67 -8.18 -8.30 -8.63
C LEU A 67 -9.20 -8.35 -9.79
N HIS A 68 -8.83 -8.97 -10.90
CA HIS A 68 -9.64 -9.04 -12.11
C HIS A 68 -9.97 -10.48 -12.52
N GLY A 69 -9.86 -11.41 -11.57
CA GLY A 69 -10.24 -12.81 -11.74
C GLY A 69 -11.67 -12.96 -12.24
N THR A 70 -11.91 -13.95 -13.09
CA THR A 70 -13.20 -14.09 -13.79
C THR A 70 -14.28 -14.65 -12.87
N ASP A 71 -13.96 -15.78 -12.23
CA ASP A 71 -14.90 -16.55 -11.41
C ASP A 71 -14.62 -16.44 -9.91
N VAL A 72 -13.38 -16.12 -9.55
CA VAL A 72 -12.86 -16.06 -8.17
C VAL A 72 -11.85 -14.93 -8.04
N TYR A 73 -11.68 -14.42 -6.81
CA TYR A 73 -10.72 -13.36 -6.51
C TYR A 73 -9.40 -13.88 -5.92
N CYS A 74 -9.39 -15.03 -5.22
CA CYS A 74 -8.23 -15.47 -4.47
C CYS A 74 -7.79 -16.88 -4.83
N HIS A 75 -6.47 -17.08 -4.90
CA HIS A 75 -5.83 -18.37 -5.14
C HIS A 75 -4.89 -18.71 -3.99
N LEU A 76 -5.03 -19.91 -3.44
CA LEU A 76 -4.23 -20.44 -2.34
C LEU A 76 -3.13 -21.36 -2.88
N PHE A 77 -1.94 -21.21 -2.34
CA PHE A 77 -0.75 -21.98 -2.68
C PHE A 77 -0.01 -22.42 -1.42
N HIS A 78 0.70 -23.54 -1.51
CA HIS A 78 1.77 -23.87 -0.59
C HIS A 78 2.98 -22.96 -0.86
N TYR A 79 3.65 -22.51 0.20
CA TYR A 79 4.78 -21.59 0.17
C TYR A 79 6.05 -22.29 0.69
N PRO A 80 7.25 -22.09 0.09
CA PRO A 80 7.59 -21.06 -0.90
C PRO A 80 7.58 -21.50 -2.37
N ASP A 81 7.24 -22.75 -2.67
CA ASP A 81 7.28 -23.29 -4.03
C ASP A 81 6.09 -22.88 -4.91
N PHE A 82 5.07 -22.27 -4.32
CA PHE A 82 3.81 -21.89 -4.98
C PHE A 82 3.11 -23.06 -5.64
N HIS A 83 3.12 -24.23 -5.00
CA HIS A 83 2.27 -25.33 -5.42
C HIS A 83 0.80 -24.96 -5.19
N TYR A 84 -0.01 -24.93 -6.25
CA TYR A 84 -1.42 -24.54 -6.17
C TYR A 84 -2.25 -25.54 -5.37
N LEU A 85 -3.11 -25.02 -4.48
CA LEU A 85 -3.98 -25.82 -3.63
C LEU A 85 -5.45 -25.65 -4.02
N SER A 86 -5.96 -24.42 -3.95
CA SER A 86 -7.39 -24.14 -4.21
C SER A 86 -7.64 -22.67 -4.53
N SER A 87 -8.90 -22.32 -4.83
CA SER A 87 -9.34 -20.94 -5.05
C SER A 87 -10.61 -20.64 -4.27
N PHE A 88 -10.79 -19.38 -3.88
CA PHE A 88 -11.93 -18.93 -3.07
C PHE A 88 -12.33 -17.47 -3.38
N GLY A 89 -13.40 -17.00 -2.75
CA GLY A 89 -13.96 -15.67 -3.02
C GLY A 89 -14.64 -15.63 -4.39
N ARG A 90 -15.70 -16.43 -4.56
CA ARG A 90 -16.45 -16.52 -5.82
C ARG A 90 -17.04 -15.17 -6.20
N ARG A 91 -16.95 -14.82 -7.48
CA ARG A 91 -17.52 -13.59 -8.01
C ARG A 91 -19.01 -13.75 -8.30
N GLY A 92 -19.82 -12.80 -7.84
CA GLY A 92 -21.26 -12.80 -8.07
C GLY A 92 -22.02 -12.00 -7.03
N ASP A 93 -23.34 -11.93 -7.19
CA ASP A 93 -24.24 -11.11 -6.35
C ASP A 93 -25.04 -11.95 -5.34
N SER A 94 -24.77 -13.26 -5.24
CA SER A 94 -25.38 -14.09 -4.21
C SER A 94 -24.87 -13.71 -2.81
N PRO A 95 -25.59 -14.08 -1.74
CA PRO A 95 -25.19 -13.74 -0.36
C PRO A 95 -23.78 -14.18 0.03
N GLU A 96 -23.29 -15.30 -0.50
CA GLU A 96 -21.96 -15.86 -0.22
C GLU A 96 -20.89 -15.48 -1.26
N GLU A 97 -21.29 -14.84 -2.36
CA GLU A 97 -20.39 -14.39 -3.42
C GLU A 97 -19.85 -12.98 -3.13
N MET A 98 -18.91 -12.49 -3.94
CA MET A 98 -18.23 -11.21 -3.76
C MET A 98 -18.37 -10.36 -5.02
N LEU A 99 -18.55 -9.05 -4.81
CA LEU A 99 -18.75 -8.05 -5.86
C LEU A 99 -17.44 -7.34 -6.24
N SER A 100 -16.60 -7.00 -5.26
CA SER A 100 -15.37 -6.24 -5.48
C SER A 100 -14.39 -6.39 -4.32
N VAL A 101 -13.57 -7.45 -4.35
CA VAL A 101 -12.52 -7.65 -3.35
C VAL A 101 -11.36 -6.67 -3.61
N GLU A 102 -11.06 -5.79 -2.64
CA GLU A 102 -9.98 -4.80 -2.76
C GLU A 102 -8.66 -5.27 -2.13
N THR A 103 -8.73 -6.10 -1.09
CA THR A 103 -7.55 -6.60 -0.38
C THR A 103 -7.83 -7.93 0.30
N VAL A 104 -6.77 -8.69 0.55
CA VAL A 104 -6.76 -9.90 1.36
C VAL A 104 -5.67 -9.76 2.41
N LYS A 105 -5.92 -10.17 3.66
CA LYS A 105 -4.91 -10.13 4.73
C LYS A 105 -4.97 -11.39 5.58
N CYS A 106 -3.84 -11.83 6.12
CA CYS A 106 -3.83 -12.87 7.14
C CYS A 106 -3.87 -12.23 8.52
N ILE A 107 -4.91 -12.51 9.29
CA ILE A 107 -5.14 -11.98 10.64
C ILE A 107 -5.48 -13.17 11.53
N ASP A 108 -4.74 -13.33 12.63
CA ASP A 108 -4.96 -14.38 13.62
C ASP A 108 -5.01 -15.79 13.01
N GLY A 109 -4.14 -16.05 12.02
CA GLY A 109 -4.04 -17.33 11.31
C GLY A 109 -5.16 -17.61 10.30
N SER A 110 -6.08 -16.67 10.09
CA SER A 110 -7.16 -16.74 9.09
C SER A 110 -6.97 -15.73 7.97
N PHE A 111 -7.45 -16.04 6.77
CA PHE A 111 -7.48 -15.08 5.68
C PHE A 111 -8.76 -14.26 5.69
N TRP A 112 -8.64 -12.97 5.46
CA TRP A 112 -9.74 -12.03 5.45
C TRP A 112 -9.74 -11.24 4.16
N THR A 113 -10.89 -11.12 3.52
CA THR A 113 -11.07 -10.30 2.31
C THR A 113 -11.99 -9.13 2.61
N LEU A 114 -11.70 -7.98 2.00
CA LEU A 114 -12.58 -6.80 2.03
C LEU A 114 -13.30 -6.63 0.70
N ASP A 115 -14.62 -6.75 0.72
CA ASP A 115 -15.48 -6.38 -0.41
C ASP A 115 -15.95 -4.93 -0.26
N ALA A 116 -15.40 -4.03 -1.07
CA ALA A 116 -15.70 -2.60 -0.97
C ALA A 116 -17.12 -2.23 -1.42
N ASN A 117 -17.70 -2.98 -2.36
CA ASN A 117 -19.03 -2.69 -2.88
C ASN A 117 -20.12 -3.23 -1.95
N LYS A 118 -19.87 -4.39 -1.32
CA LYS A 118 -20.74 -4.88 -0.23
C LYS A 118 -20.52 -4.07 1.06
N GLY A 119 -19.32 -3.54 1.28
CA GLY A 119 -18.92 -2.94 2.54
C GLY A 119 -18.79 -4.04 3.61
N GLU A 120 -18.10 -5.13 3.28
CA GLU A 120 -18.10 -6.36 4.09
C GLU A 120 -16.69 -6.96 4.20
N LEU A 121 -16.33 -7.39 5.40
CA LEU A 121 -15.19 -8.28 5.62
C LEU A 121 -15.68 -9.73 5.66
N THR A 122 -15.02 -10.62 4.94
CA THR A 122 -15.28 -12.07 5.02
C THR A 122 -14.03 -12.79 5.52
N ARG A 123 -14.18 -13.61 6.56
CA ARG A 123 -13.11 -14.48 7.06
C ARG A 123 -13.21 -15.87 6.45
N PHE A 124 -12.06 -16.40 6.12
CA PHE A 124 -11.86 -17.75 5.63
C PHE A 124 -10.95 -18.52 6.57
N GLU A 125 -11.36 -19.75 6.92
CA GLU A 125 -10.59 -20.67 7.74
C GLU A 125 -10.16 -21.88 6.92
N PHE A 126 -9.02 -22.44 7.31
CA PHE A 126 -8.55 -23.70 6.74
C PHE A 126 -9.46 -24.85 7.15
N VAL A 127 -9.76 -25.72 6.19
CA VAL A 127 -10.25 -27.07 6.50
C VAL A 127 -9.12 -27.92 7.10
N SER A 128 -9.46 -29.08 7.65
CA SER A 128 -8.51 -29.90 8.44
C SER A 128 -7.24 -30.33 7.69
N ASP A 129 -7.29 -30.49 6.37
CA ASP A 129 -6.12 -30.83 5.54
C ASP A 129 -5.27 -29.60 5.14
N ARG A 130 -5.77 -28.37 5.38
CA ARG A 130 -5.18 -27.09 5.00
C ARG A 130 -4.95 -26.87 3.49
N ASP A 131 -5.59 -27.67 2.64
CA ASP A 131 -5.51 -27.52 1.17
C ASP A 131 -6.62 -26.60 0.62
N SER A 132 -7.61 -26.27 1.45
CA SER A 132 -8.64 -25.31 1.08
C SER A 132 -9.13 -24.44 2.23
N LEU A 133 -9.88 -23.40 1.84
CA LEU A 133 -10.42 -22.39 2.72
C LEU A 133 -11.95 -22.36 2.59
N LEU A 134 -12.64 -22.32 3.73
CA LEU A 134 -14.09 -22.16 3.79
C LEU A 134 -14.46 -20.83 4.42
N ARG A 135 -15.54 -20.23 3.91
CA ARG A 135 -16.13 -19.02 4.49
C ARG A 135 -16.63 -19.33 5.91
N ALA A 136 -16.05 -18.68 6.90
CA ALA A 136 -16.37 -18.88 8.31
C ALA A 136 -17.36 -17.83 8.83
N GLU A 137 -17.13 -16.56 8.48
CA GLU A 137 -18.00 -15.46 8.89
C GLU A 137 -17.93 -14.30 7.90
N ALA A 138 -18.92 -13.43 7.98
CA ALA A 138 -18.92 -12.15 7.31
C ALA A 138 -19.45 -11.03 8.21
N ILE A 139 -18.83 -9.87 8.08
CA ILE A 139 -19.03 -8.69 8.91
C ILE A 139 -19.31 -7.52 7.97
N SER A 140 -20.57 -7.15 7.84
CA SER A 140 -20.96 -5.97 7.08
C SER A 140 -20.75 -4.70 7.94
N PHE A 141 -20.22 -3.66 7.33
CA PHE A 141 -20.07 -2.36 7.96
C PHE A 141 -21.38 -1.57 7.94
N ASP A 142 -21.56 -0.73 8.94
CA ASP A 142 -22.59 0.31 8.92
C ASP A 142 -22.31 1.33 7.80
N LYS A 143 -23.10 1.27 6.73
CA LYS A 143 -22.95 2.11 5.52
C LYS A 143 -23.17 3.60 5.78
N ASP A 144 -23.88 3.95 6.84
CA ASP A 144 -24.09 5.36 7.22
C ASP A 144 -22.83 5.94 7.88
N SER A 145 -22.03 5.09 8.54
CA SER A 145 -20.81 5.48 9.26
C SER A 145 -19.53 5.26 8.45
N ILE A 146 -19.49 4.22 7.62
CA ILE A 146 -18.34 3.82 6.79
C ILE A 146 -18.71 3.95 5.32
N LEU A 147 -18.38 5.11 4.73
CA LEU A 147 -18.75 5.43 3.34
C LEU A 147 -18.17 4.44 2.33
N ARG A 148 -16.87 4.16 2.44
CA ARG A 148 -16.17 3.21 1.58
C ARG A 148 -14.90 2.72 2.25
N ALA A 149 -14.80 1.42 2.47
CA ALA A 149 -13.59 0.78 2.93
C ALA A 149 -12.81 0.26 1.72
N LEU A 150 -11.53 0.60 1.63
CA LEU A 150 -10.62 0.16 0.56
C LEU A 150 -9.41 -0.61 1.07
N ASP A 151 -9.17 -0.57 2.38
CA ASP A 151 -8.16 -1.33 3.09
C ASP A 151 -8.56 -1.41 4.57
N PHE A 152 -7.93 -2.30 5.34
CA PHE A 152 -8.19 -2.44 6.78
C PHE A 152 -7.04 -3.15 7.50
N VAL A 153 -6.93 -2.97 8.81
CA VAL A 153 -6.05 -3.79 9.65
C VAL A 153 -6.78 -4.22 10.92
N ALA A 154 -6.38 -5.34 11.50
CA ALA A 154 -6.79 -5.70 12.85
C ALA A 154 -5.88 -5.00 13.86
N PHE A 155 -6.44 -4.06 14.63
CA PHE A 155 -5.71 -3.41 15.71
C PHE A 155 -5.54 -4.36 16.91
N ASN A 156 -6.60 -5.10 17.24
CA ASN A 156 -6.60 -6.15 18.25
C ASN A 156 -7.79 -7.11 18.04
N ASP A 157 -7.99 -8.02 18.98
CA ASP A 157 -9.06 -9.04 18.96
C ASP A 157 -10.48 -8.45 18.92
N THR A 158 -10.65 -7.16 19.21
CA THR A 158 -11.96 -6.51 19.29
C THR A 158 -12.20 -5.46 18.21
N THR A 159 -11.15 -4.96 17.55
CA THR A 159 -11.24 -3.74 16.74
C THR A 159 -10.45 -3.84 15.44
N PHE A 160 -11.10 -3.43 14.35
CA PHE A 160 -10.50 -3.11 13.06
C PHE A 160 -10.28 -1.60 12.93
N LEU A 161 -9.26 -1.24 12.15
CA LEU A 161 -9.01 0.12 11.71
C LEU A 161 -9.15 0.18 10.19
N ILE A 162 -9.86 1.19 9.70
CA ILE A 162 -10.18 1.39 8.28
C ILE A 162 -9.85 2.84 7.90
N PRO A 163 -9.17 3.13 6.78
CA PRO A 163 -9.01 4.50 6.30
C PRO A 163 -10.37 5.19 6.09
N ASP A 164 -10.52 6.41 6.60
CA ASP A 164 -11.78 7.17 6.49
C ASP A 164 -11.85 7.92 5.16
N TYR A 165 -12.74 7.45 4.28
CA TYR A 165 -12.93 8.04 2.95
C TYR A 165 -13.87 9.25 2.93
N SER A 166 -14.46 9.64 4.07
CA SER A 166 -15.26 10.89 4.15
C SER A 166 -14.38 12.14 4.21
N GLY A 167 -13.16 11.99 4.72
CA GLY A 167 -12.25 13.10 5.00
C GLY A 167 -12.54 13.86 6.29
N ASP A 168 -13.47 13.39 7.13
CA ASP A 168 -13.66 13.96 8.48
C ASP A 168 -12.51 13.62 9.42
N SER A 169 -11.85 12.49 9.17
CA SER A 169 -10.72 11.98 9.94
C SER A 169 -9.77 11.18 9.05
N ARG A 170 -8.71 10.61 9.63
CA ARG A 170 -7.82 9.69 8.90
C ARG A 170 -8.31 8.24 8.94
N PHE A 171 -8.85 7.81 10.08
CA PHE A 171 -9.24 6.42 10.32
C PHE A 171 -10.57 6.29 11.07
N CYS A 172 -11.36 5.30 10.68
CA CYS A 172 -12.51 4.78 11.39
C CYS A 172 -12.13 3.53 12.21
N TRP A 173 -12.58 3.48 13.46
CA TRP A 173 -12.46 2.33 14.34
C TRP A 173 -13.78 1.58 14.36
N VAL A 174 -13.73 0.28 14.09
CA VAL A 174 -14.91 -0.58 13.94
C VAL A 174 -14.71 -1.84 14.76
N ASN A 175 -15.71 -2.29 15.52
CA ASN A 175 -15.56 -3.55 16.26
C ASN A 175 -15.61 -4.78 15.33
N ARG A 176 -15.28 -5.97 15.85
CA ARG A 176 -15.41 -7.26 15.12
C ARG A 176 -16.86 -7.68 14.80
N GLN A 177 -17.84 -6.81 14.98
CA GLN A 177 -19.22 -7.00 14.53
C GLN A 177 -19.62 -5.95 13.46
N GLY A 178 -18.67 -5.16 12.96
CA GLY A 178 -18.92 -4.18 11.90
C GLY A 178 -19.52 -2.86 12.40
N LYS A 179 -19.67 -2.70 13.72
CA LYS A 179 -20.23 -1.50 14.33
C LYS A 179 -19.15 -0.42 14.48
N PHE A 180 -19.47 0.78 14.00
CA PHE A 180 -18.66 1.97 14.22
C PHE A 180 -18.44 2.28 15.71
N LEU A 181 -17.21 2.62 16.07
CA LEU A 181 -16.81 2.99 17.42
C LEU A 181 -16.44 4.47 17.52
N LYS A 182 -15.49 4.92 16.70
CA LYS A 182 -14.98 6.31 16.69
C LYS A 182 -14.21 6.61 15.41
N LYS A 183 -13.96 7.90 15.18
CA LYS A 183 -13.03 8.44 14.19
C LYS A 183 -11.76 8.96 14.87
N SER A 184 -10.62 8.93 14.18
CA SER A 184 -9.35 9.45 14.71
C SER A 184 -8.38 9.91 13.63
N GLY A 185 -7.42 10.74 14.02
CA GLY A 185 -6.41 11.28 13.12
C GLY A 185 -6.97 12.33 12.17
N VAL A 186 -6.05 13.02 11.50
CA VAL A 186 -6.36 14.04 10.50
C VAL A 186 -5.57 13.74 9.24
N ILE A 187 -6.09 14.08 8.06
CA ILE A 187 -5.32 14.02 6.82
C ILE A 187 -4.19 15.05 6.96
N PRO A 188 -2.91 14.64 6.93
CA PRO A 188 -1.81 15.56 7.20
C PRO A 188 -1.46 16.30 5.92
N SER A 189 -2.37 17.09 5.36
CA SER A 189 -2.11 17.92 4.18
C SER A 189 -1.80 19.37 4.57
N LEU A 190 -0.89 20.01 3.83
CA LEU A 190 -0.67 21.46 3.92
C LEU A 190 -1.70 22.27 3.11
N ASN A 191 -2.56 21.60 2.33
CA ASN A 191 -3.60 22.27 1.57
C ASN A 191 -4.80 22.64 2.47
N GLU A 192 -4.69 23.80 3.13
CA GLU A 192 -5.74 24.30 4.02
C GLU A 192 -7.09 24.50 3.34
N GLU A 193 -7.10 24.88 2.06
CA GLU A 193 -8.33 25.09 1.29
C GLU A 193 -9.05 23.77 1.09
N ALA A 194 -8.34 22.72 0.65
CA ALA A 194 -8.92 21.39 0.48
C ALA A 194 -9.42 20.80 1.82
N LEU A 195 -8.72 21.05 2.92
CA LEU A 195 -9.14 20.64 4.27
C LEU A 195 -10.45 21.31 4.74
N LYS A 196 -10.74 22.52 4.25
CA LYS A 196 -11.95 23.27 4.61
C LYS A 196 -13.10 22.96 3.65
N GLU A 197 -12.83 22.98 2.35
CA GLU A 197 -13.85 23.04 1.31
C GLU A 197 -14.02 21.73 0.51
N ALA A 198 -13.06 20.80 0.58
CA ALA A 198 -13.04 19.63 -0.31
C ALA A 198 -12.57 18.33 0.36
N ARG A 199 -12.94 18.11 1.64
CA ARG A 199 -12.50 16.95 2.43
C ARG A 199 -12.69 15.58 1.76
N PRO A 200 -13.83 15.27 1.12
CA PRO A 200 -13.99 13.96 0.46
C PRO A 200 -13.02 13.77 -0.71
N ALA A 201 -12.79 14.82 -1.51
CA ALA A 201 -11.82 14.77 -2.59
C ALA A 201 -10.38 14.66 -2.05
N LEU A 202 -10.08 15.39 -0.97
CA LEU A 202 -8.78 15.27 -0.30
C LEU A 202 -8.56 13.85 0.24
N ALA A 203 -9.56 13.22 0.86
CA ALA A 203 -9.47 11.84 1.33
C ALA A 203 -9.23 10.84 0.19
N GLN A 204 -9.84 11.07 -0.98
CA GLN A 204 -9.56 10.29 -2.20
C GLN A 204 -8.11 10.45 -2.65
N ALA A 205 -7.61 11.69 -2.69
CA ALA A 205 -6.23 11.99 -3.06
C ALA A 205 -5.22 11.35 -2.08
N TRP A 206 -5.59 11.30 -0.80
CA TRP A 206 -4.83 10.68 0.30
C TRP A 206 -5.20 9.22 0.55
N ARG A 207 -5.81 8.52 -0.42
CA ARG A 207 -6.01 7.08 -0.34
C ARG A 207 -4.65 6.42 -0.09
N SER A 208 -4.60 5.50 0.86
CA SER A 208 -3.37 4.81 1.25
C SER A 208 -3.60 3.32 1.41
N PHE A 209 -2.51 2.59 1.18
CA PHE A 209 -2.36 1.22 1.63
C PHE A 209 -1.89 1.24 3.07
N ILE A 210 -2.42 0.35 3.90
CA ILE A 210 -2.07 0.31 5.32
C ILE A 210 -1.62 -1.05 5.77
N ASP A 211 -0.69 -1.06 6.72
CA ASP A 211 -0.28 -2.25 7.44
C ASP A 211 0.02 -1.93 8.90
N TYR A 212 -0.18 -2.92 9.77
CA TYR A 212 -0.03 -2.78 11.22
C TYR A 212 0.65 -4.01 11.81
N ASN A 213 1.73 -3.77 12.55
CA ASN A 213 2.39 -4.80 13.32
C ASN A 213 2.06 -4.67 14.82
N PRO A 214 1.29 -5.60 15.42
CA PRO A 214 0.95 -5.55 16.83
C PRO A 214 2.15 -5.79 17.77
N HIS A 215 3.23 -6.41 17.28
CA HIS A 215 4.43 -6.72 18.09
C HIS A 215 5.18 -5.46 18.50
N ASN A 216 5.22 -4.46 17.62
CA ASN A 216 5.88 -3.17 17.85
C ASN A 216 4.91 -1.98 17.93
N GLY A 217 3.62 -2.21 17.64
CA GLY A 217 2.55 -1.21 17.71
C GLY A 217 2.55 -0.22 16.55
N VAL A 218 3.32 -0.47 15.49
CA VAL A 218 3.49 0.45 14.36
C VAL A 218 2.43 0.22 13.29
N LEU A 219 1.66 1.27 12.99
CA LEU A 219 0.75 1.37 11.85
C LEU A 219 1.37 2.29 10.82
N VAL A 220 1.35 1.89 9.56
CA VAL A 220 1.81 2.72 8.44
C VAL A 220 0.69 2.94 7.44
N ALA A 221 0.61 4.15 6.89
CA ALA A 221 -0.21 4.48 5.72
C ALA A 221 0.67 5.03 4.59
N ALA A 222 0.75 4.29 3.49
CA ALA A 222 1.51 4.62 2.29
C ALA A 222 0.58 5.20 1.22
N THR A 223 0.74 6.49 0.91
CA THR A 223 -0.19 7.23 0.03
C THR A 223 -0.01 6.88 -1.44
N GLN A 224 -1.12 6.57 -2.11
CA GLN A 224 -1.12 6.10 -3.49
C GLN A 224 -0.78 7.19 -4.51
N LEU A 225 -1.16 8.44 -4.26
CA LEU A 225 -1.07 9.53 -5.25
C LEU A 225 0.00 10.58 -4.94
N GLY A 226 0.96 10.23 -4.09
CA GLY A 226 2.06 11.10 -3.68
C GLY A 226 3.17 10.28 -3.02
N GLU A 227 4.26 10.95 -2.64
CA GLU A 227 5.38 10.30 -1.95
C GLU A 227 5.31 10.63 -0.45
N VAL A 228 4.28 10.08 0.19
CA VAL A 228 3.99 10.28 1.62
C VAL A 228 3.78 8.96 2.33
N LEU A 229 4.51 8.79 3.45
CA LEU A 229 4.31 7.72 4.42
C LEU A 229 3.95 8.32 5.78
N GLU A 230 2.81 7.93 6.33
CA GLU A 230 2.42 8.27 7.71
C GLU A 230 2.71 7.07 8.60
N ILE A 231 3.43 7.30 9.70
CA ILE A 231 3.87 6.27 10.63
C ILE A 231 3.33 6.63 12.00
N TYR A 232 2.54 5.73 12.56
CA TYR A 232 1.92 5.86 13.87
C TYR A 232 2.44 4.74 14.76
N ASN A 233 2.71 5.02 16.03
CA ASN A 233 2.78 3.98 17.05
C ASN A 233 1.57 4.11 17.97
N LEU A 234 0.66 3.16 17.86
CA LEU A 234 -0.63 3.19 18.56
C LEU A 234 -0.51 2.84 20.06
N GLN A 235 0.70 2.53 20.55
CA GLN A 235 0.96 2.23 21.96
C GLN A 235 1.57 3.41 22.72
N ASN A 236 2.14 4.41 22.03
CA ASN A 236 2.83 5.54 22.67
C ASN A 236 2.58 6.92 22.00
N ASP A 237 1.55 7.01 21.14
CA ASP A 237 1.13 8.21 20.43
C ASP A 237 2.20 8.85 19.50
N PHE A 238 3.29 8.14 19.18
CA PHE A 238 4.23 8.59 18.17
C PHE A 238 3.52 8.72 16.81
N HIS A 239 3.75 9.84 16.13
CA HIS A 239 3.28 10.08 14.77
C HIS A 239 4.37 10.81 13.99
N ARG A 240 4.65 10.33 12.78
CA ARG A 240 5.55 10.99 11.83
C ARG A 240 5.03 10.88 10.41
N VAL A 241 5.12 11.97 9.67
CA VAL A 241 4.81 12.05 8.24
C VAL A 241 6.12 12.21 7.48
N CYS A 242 6.51 11.17 6.75
CA CYS A 242 7.70 11.15 5.91
C CYS A 242 7.33 11.60 4.49
N LEU A 243 8.00 12.65 4.03
CA LEU A 243 7.75 13.29 2.74
C LEU A 243 9.00 13.15 1.87
N GLY A 244 8.84 12.48 0.73
CA GLY A 244 9.89 12.40 -0.27
C GLY A 244 9.85 13.57 -1.28
N PRO A 245 10.76 13.59 -2.25
CA PRO A 245 10.91 14.69 -3.20
C PRO A 245 9.67 14.99 -4.05
N LYS A 246 8.76 14.01 -4.22
CA LYS A 246 7.52 14.19 -4.99
C LYS A 246 6.34 14.73 -4.16
N GLY A 247 6.51 14.85 -2.84
CA GLY A 247 5.59 15.56 -1.96
C GLY A 247 4.20 14.95 -1.80
N GLU A 248 3.25 15.78 -1.36
CA GLU A 248 1.84 15.43 -1.16
C GLU A 248 1.11 15.14 -2.48
N PRO A 249 -0.06 14.49 -2.43
CA PRO A 249 -0.90 14.32 -3.61
C PRO A 249 -1.25 15.65 -4.29
N GLU A 250 -0.95 15.74 -5.59
CA GLU A 250 -1.38 16.83 -6.46
C GLU A 250 -2.63 16.41 -7.23
N PHE A 251 -3.70 17.20 -7.14
CA PHE A 251 -4.97 16.89 -7.78
C PHE A 251 -5.76 18.16 -8.15
N LYS A 252 -6.69 17.99 -9.09
CA LYS A 252 -7.69 19.01 -9.46
C LYS A 252 -9.07 18.57 -9.01
N LEU A 253 -9.89 19.51 -8.57
CA LEU A 253 -11.28 19.24 -8.23
C LEU A 253 -12.13 19.21 -9.50
N ALA A 254 -12.87 18.12 -9.69
CA ALA A 254 -13.88 18.01 -10.74
C ALA A 254 -15.10 17.22 -10.23
N GLY A 255 -16.28 17.85 -10.22
CA GLY A 255 -17.52 17.18 -9.79
C GLY A 255 -17.50 16.65 -8.35
N GLY A 256 -16.71 17.24 -7.46
CA GLY A 256 -16.53 16.76 -6.08
C GLY A 256 -15.50 15.63 -5.92
N TYR A 257 -14.83 15.22 -6.99
CA TYR A 257 -13.77 14.22 -6.99
C TYR A 257 -12.39 14.85 -7.14
N ALA A 258 -11.37 14.15 -6.62
CA ALA A 258 -9.98 14.46 -6.90
C ALA A 258 -9.53 13.77 -8.19
N ILE A 259 -9.18 14.57 -9.19
CA ILE A 259 -8.55 14.10 -10.43
C ILE A 259 -7.02 14.21 -10.24
N PRO A 260 -6.27 13.10 -10.22
CA PRO A 260 -4.83 13.14 -9.99
C PRO A 260 -4.09 13.92 -11.07
N ASP A 261 -3.14 14.78 -10.68
CA ASP A 261 -2.28 15.57 -11.59
C ASP A 261 -0.77 15.33 -11.33
N GLY A 262 -0.44 14.73 -10.17
CA GLY A 262 0.93 14.43 -9.75
C GLY A 262 1.44 13.05 -10.21
N ILE A 263 1.80 12.21 -9.24
CA ILE A 263 2.40 10.88 -9.47
C ILE A 263 1.51 9.74 -8.98
N MET A 264 1.71 8.56 -9.55
CA MET A 264 1.48 7.32 -8.84
C MET A 264 2.64 7.12 -7.87
N GLY A 265 2.33 7.06 -6.58
CA GLY A 265 3.25 6.98 -5.45
C GLY A 265 3.44 5.53 -4.99
N PHE A 266 2.98 5.23 -3.78
CA PHE A 266 3.09 3.89 -3.22
C PHE A 266 1.99 2.95 -3.72
N SER A 267 2.32 1.68 -3.92
CA SER A 267 1.36 0.65 -4.31
C SER A 267 1.17 -0.44 -3.27
N ASP A 268 2.07 -0.61 -2.30
CA ASP A 268 1.91 -1.56 -1.19
C ASP A 268 2.82 -1.19 -0.02
N VAL A 269 2.52 -1.71 1.18
CA VAL A 269 3.34 -1.51 2.38
C VAL A 269 3.28 -2.73 3.30
N GLN A 270 4.41 -3.05 3.94
CA GLN A 270 4.50 -4.05 4.99
C GLN A 270 5.35 -3.52 6.15
N VAL A 271 4.85 -3.67 7.37
CA VAL A 271 5.56 -3.38 8.61
C VAL A 271 6.04 -4.69 9.22
N THR A 272 7.35 -4.89 9.27
CA THR A 272 7.98 -6.05 9.90
C THR A 272 8.36 -5.72 11.35
N ASP A 273 9.12 -6.60 12.00
CA ASP A 273 9.65 -6.33 13.33
C ASP A 273 10.86 -5.37 13.28
N GLU A 274 11.63 -5.35 12.17
CA GLU A 274 12.83 -4.53 12.05
C GLU A 274 12.60 -3.21 11.27
N ALA A 275 11.70 -3.21 10.29
CA ALA A 275 11.59 -2.12 9.32
C ALA A 275 10.19 -1.97 8.67
N ILE A 276 10.05 -0.90 7.90
CA ILE A 276 8.89 -0.62 7.05
C ILE A 276 9.36 -0.74 5.61
N TYR A 277 8.71 -1.57 4.81
CA TYR A 277 8.97 -1.73 3.40
C TYR A 277 7.78 -1.18 2.61
N ALA A 278 8.02 -0.40 1.57
CA ALA A 278 6.96 0.16 0.73
C ALA A 278 7.33 0.12 -0.75
N VAL A 279 6.43 -0.38 -1.59
CA VAL A 279 6.61 -0.43 -3.04
C VAL A 279 6.28 0.95 -3.62
N PHE A 280 7.18 1.53 -4.41
CA PHE A 280 7.07 2.87 -4.96
C PHE A 280 7.16 2.89 -6.49
N HIS A 281 6.23 3.60 -7.14
CA HIS A 281 6.18 3.84 -8.58
C HIS A 281 7.02 5.06 -8.98
N GLY A 282 6.60 6.26 -8.59
CA GLY A 282 7.27 7.52 -8.89
C GLY A 282 7.00 8.10 -10.28
N HIS A 283 6.13 7.47 -11.09
CA HIS A 283 5.76 7.95 -12.42
C HIS A 283 4.63 8.97 -12.36
N THR A 284 4.72 10.02 -13.19
CA THR A 284 3.64 11.01 -13.33
C THR A 284 2.46 10.42 -14.11
N PHE A 285 1.25 10.92 -13.84
CA PHE A 285 0.06 10.53 -14.62
C PHE A 285 0.22 10.84 -16.12
N LYS A 286 0.96 11.89 -16.46
CA LYS A 286 1.28 12.25 -17.86
C LYS A 286 2.15 11.20 -18.53
N GLU A 287 3.18 10.69 -17.85
CA GLU A 287 4.04 9.62 -18.37
C GLU A 287 3.26 8.33 -18.57
N ILE A 288 2.42 7.95 -17.59
CA ILE A 288 1.56 6.76 -17.66
C ILE A 288 0.62 6.86 -18.87
N MET A 289 -0.06 8.00 -19.06
CA MET A 289 -0.94 8.22 -20.21
C MET A 289 -0.18 8.20 -21.54
N ALA A 290 1.01 8.81 -21.60
CA ALA A 290 1.83 8.81 -22.81
C ALA A 290 2.28 7.40 -23.20
N GLN A 291 2.66 6.56 -22.22
CA GLN A 291 2.99 5.16 -22.46
C GLN A 291 1.79 4.40 -23.00
N HIS A 292 0.63 4.53 -22.36
CA HIS A 292 -0.61 3.87 -22.81
C HIS A 292 -0.98 4.26 -24.25
N GLN A 293 -0.86 5.54 -24.61
CA GLN A 293 -1.13 6.00 -25.98
C GLN A 293 -0.17 5.41 -27.02
N LYS A 294 1.09 5.18 -26.64
CA LYS A 294 2.13 4.67 -27.53
C LYS A 294 2.10 3.15 -27.67
N GLU A 295 1.85 2.43 -26.57
CA GLU A 295 2.05 0.98 -26.45
C GLU A 295 0.73 0.21 -26.30
N GLY A 296 -0.41 0.91 -26.20
CA GLY A 296 -1.73 0.31 -25.97
C GLY A 296 -1.98 -0.14 -24.53
N ARG A 297 -0.95 -0.08 -23.67
CA ARG A 297 -1.00 -0.32 -22.22
C ARG A 297 0.13 0.45 -21.54
N ALA A 298 -0.04 0.80 -20.27
CA ALA A 298 1.06 1.27 -19.43
C ALA A 298 1.63 0.11 -18.61
N THR A 299 2.91 0.18 -18.27
CA THR A 299 3.48 -0.73 -17.27
C THR A 299 2.92 -0.35 -15.91
N ASP A 300 2.41 -1.33 -15.18
CA ASP A 300 1.81 -1.13 -13.87
C ASP A 300 2.73 -1.69 -12.76
N GLY A 301 2.56 -1.19 -11.55
CA GLY A 301 3.43 -1.50 -10.40
C GLY A 301 4.63 -0.56 -10.22
N GLY A 302 5.29 -0.71 -9.08
CA GLY A 302 6.47 0.04 -8.69
C GLY A 302 7.76 -0.70 -9.00
N GLN A 303 8.80 0.04 -9.37
CA GLN A 303 10.14 -0.50 -9.63
C GLN A 303 11.06 -0.42 -8.40
N TYR A 304 10.59 0.21 -7.32
CA TYR A 304 11.40 0.46 -6.14
C TYR A 304 10.74 -0.11 -4.90
N ILE A 305 11.56 -0.60 -3.96
CA ILE A 305 11.14 -0.85 -2.58
C ILE A 305 11.93 0.10 -1.70
N TYR A 306 11.22 0.96 -0.99
CA TYR A 306 11.79 1.87 0.00
C TYR A 306 11.71 1.22 1.37
N VAL A 307 12.82 1.26 2.09
CA VAL A 307 12.96 0.69 3.43
C VAL A 307 13.24 1.81 4.41
N PHE A 308 12.42 1.89 5.46
CA PHE A 308 12.55 2.83 6.55
C PHE A 308 12.66 2.08 7.87
N ASN A 309 13.28 2.66 8.89
CA ASN A 309 13.13 2.13 10.24
C ASN A 309 11.71 2.41 10.76
N LEU A 310 11.38 1.84 11.92
CA LEU A 310 10.07 2.01 12.56
C LEU A 310 9.75 3.45 12.98
N GLN A 311 10.73 4.36 12.95
CA GLN A 311 10.56 5.80 13.18
C GLN A 311 10.54 6.60 11.88
N GLY A 312 10.57 5.95 10.72
CA GLY A 312 10.49 6.59 9.41
C GLY A 312 11.79 7.08 8.80
N GLU A 313 12.94 6.84 9.44
CA GLU A 313 14.22 7.25 8.86
C GLU A 313 14.58 6.32 7.69
N PRO A 314 15.00 6.85 6.53
CA PRO A 314 15.32 6.04 5.35
C PRO A 314 16.55 5.16 5.62
N LEU A 315 16.44 3.86 5.31
CA LEU A 315 17.50 2.87 5.48
C LEU A 315 18.06 2.39 4.15
N CYS A 316 17.20 1.99 3.23
CA CYS A 316 17.63 1.44 1.95
C CYS A 316 16.59 1.68 0.85
N LYS A 317 17.07 1.87 -0.38
CA LYS A 317 16.24 1.80 -1.58
C LYS A 317 16.71 0.63 -2.44
N TYR A 318 15.81 -0.31 -2.68
CA TYR A 318 16.00 -1.36 -3.66
C TYR A 318 15.45 -0.91 -5.01
N THR A 319 16.24 -1.06 -6.06
CA THR A 319 15.81 -0.97 -7.45
C THR A 319 15.62 -2.39 -7.99
N LEU A 320 14.44 -2.67 -8.52
CA LEU A 320 14.08 -3.99 -9.02
C LEU A 320 14.27 -4.06 -10.54
N ASP A 321 14.58 -5.26 -11.04
CA ASP A 321 14.55 -5.55 -12.48
C ASP A 321 13.13 -5.87 -13.01
N ARG A 322 12.11 -5.70 -12.16
CA ARG A 322 10.67 -5.86 -12.44
C ARG A 322 9.86 -4.70 -11.88
N TYR A 323 8.63 -4.57 -12.37
CA TYR A 323 7.61 -3.73 -11.76
C TYR A 323 6.66 -4.65 -10.98
N ILE A 324 6.41 -4.32 -9.72
CA ILE A 324 5.61 -5.16 -8.82
C ILE A 324 4.44 -4.37 -8.23
N THR A 325 3.32 -5.04 -7.99
CA THR A 325 2.13 -4.42 -7.39
C THR A 325 1.97 -4.79 -5.93
N GLY A 326 2.22 -6.04 -5.56
CA GLY A 326 2.16 -6.52 -4.19
C GLY A 326 3.36 -7.36 -3.81
N PHE A 327 3.60 -7.48 -2.50
CA PHE A 327 4.80 -8.14 -1.99
C PHE A 327 4.64 -8.67 -0.56
N HIS A 328 5.52 -9.59 -0.21
CA HIS A 328 5.73 -10.10 1.14
C HIS A 328 7.23 -10.19 1.43
N VAL A 329 7.65 -9.62 2.56
CA VAL A 329 9.02 -9.64 3.06
C VAL A 329 9.16 -10.66 4.17
N ASP A 330 10.16 -11.53 4.03
CA ASP A 330 10.67 -12.40 5.08
C ASP A 330 12.09 -11.95 5.43
N GLU A 331 12.23 -11.21 6.53
CA GLU A 331 13.51 -10.69 7.01
C GLU A 331 14.45 -11.78 7.52
N ARG A 332 13.92 -12.92 7.95
CA ARG A 332 14.71 -14.03 8.48
C ARG A 332 15.43 -14.75 7.35
N ASN A 333 14.73 -14.99 6.25
CA ASN A 333 15.27 -15.64 5.06
C ASN A 333 15.86 -14.65 4.04
N LYS A 334 15.68 -13.34 4.30
CA LYS A 334 16.11 -12.22 3.45
C LYS A 334 15.57 -12.35 2.02
N THR A 335 14.28 -12.68 1.94
CA THR A 335 13.54 -12.90 0.69
C THR A 335 12.38 -11.94 0.59
N ILE A 336 12.10 -11.49 -0.63
CA ILE A 336 10.89 -10.73 -0.97
C ILE A 336 10.18 -11.52 -2.05
N THR A 337 8.96 -11.97 -1.75
CA THR A 337 8.08 -12.58 -2.74
C THR A 337 7.13 -11.49 -3.26
N ALA A 338 6.97 -11.37 -4.57
CA ALA A 338 6.19 -10.28 -5.15
C ALA A 338 5.36 -10.71 -6.36
N THR A 339 4.37 -9.89 -6.71
CA THR A 339 3.50 -10.06 -7.87
C THR A 339 3.81 -9.03 -8.97
N ASP A 340 4.02 -9.50 -10.20
CA ASP A 340 4.23 -8.71 -11.41
C ASP A 340 3.01 -8.88 -12.34
N VAL A 341 2.11 -7.89 -12.34
CA VAL A 341 0.89 -7.91 -13.17
C VAL A 341 1.17 -7.77 -14.68
N ASN A 342 2.41 -7.50 -15.06
CA ASN A 342 2.81 -7.29 -16.45
C ASN A 342 3.29 -8.58 -17.13
N ASN A 343 3.26 -9.72 -16.44
CA ASN A 343 3.83 -10.98 -16.91
C ASN A 343 2.88 -12.17 -16.66
N ASP A 344 2.86 -13.12 -17.60
CA ASP A 344 2.10 -14.38 -17.46
C ASP A 344 2.67 -15.31 -16.38
N GLN A 345 3.92 -15.08 -15.97
CA GLN A 345 4.56 -15.73 -14.81
C GLN A 345 4.75 -14.69 -13.71
N PRO A 346 3.68 -14.37 -12.97
CA PRO A 346 3.62 -13.14 -12.18
C PRO A 346 4.30 -13.25 -10.83
N ILE A 347 4.69 -14.44 -10.38
CA ILE A 347 5.30 -14.61 -9.06
C ILE A 347 6.81 -14.59 -9.18
N VAL A 348 7.44 -13.69 -8.45
CA VAL A 348 8.89 -13.52 -8.42
C VAL A 348 9.42 -13.48 -6.99
N GLU A 349 10.63 -14.00 -6.80
CA GLU A 349 11.41 -13.87 -5.57
C GLU A 349 12.61 -12.95 -5.82
N PHE A 350 12.86 -12.04 -4.88
CA PHE A 350 14.12 -11.31 -4.76
C PHE A 350 14.82 -11.75 -3.48
N ARG A 351 16.14 -11.65 -3.47
CA ARG A 351 16.96 -11.81 -2.27
C ARG A 351 17.69 -10.51 -1.97
N PHE A 352 17.72 -10.13 -0.71
CA PHE A 352 18.37 -8.92 -0.22
C PHE A 352 19.32 -9.25 0.94
N GLY A 353 20.02 -8.25 1.46
CA GLY A 353 20.93 -8.41 2.60
C GLY A 353 22.38 -8.24 2.25
#